data_AF-A0A0B1T7U9-F1
#
_entry.id   AF-A0A0B1T7U9-F1
#
_cell.length_a   1.000
_cell.length_b   1.000
_cell.length_c   1.000
_cell.angle_alpha   90.00
_cell.angle_beta   90.00
_cell.angle_gamma   90.00
#
_symmetry.space_group_name_H-M   'P 1'
#
loop_
_entity.id
_entity.type
_entity.pdbx_description
1 polymer ?
#
loop_
_entity_poly.entity_id
_entity_poly.type
_entity_poly.pdbx_seq_one_letter_code
_entity_poly.pdbx_strand_id
1 'polypeptide(L)'
;MRLLHLFGLLPLLPLFCGANKCSESSPYFTCHGASVIVIDGTHHMRSHDEIKKEFEYIENHIVSHLGLDKEYEVAFMVSGVCDKDKWEHKYVCSHKEACSELESLYDLAYKHGLEKETLKKIMQQISEHYDHKHPVILFSKSEYVSLSMNPAV
;
A
#
# COMPACT_ATOMS: atom_id res chain seq x y z
N MET A 1 13.29 29.14 46.26
CA MET A 1 12.02 28.94 45.51
C MET A 1 12.35 28.20 44.23
N ARG A 2 11.89 26.96 44.09
CA ARG A 2 12.11 26.10 42.93
C ARG A 2 10.94 26.29 41.97
N LEU A 3 11.21 26.82 40.78
CA LEU A 3 10.22 26.96 39.71
C LEU A 3 10.24 25.65 38.89
N LEU A 4 9.40 24.69 39.28
CA LEU A 4 9.05 23.54 38.46
C LEU A 4 7.85 23.95 37.61
N HIS A 5 8.08 24.38 36.37
CA HIS A 5 7.00 24.47 35.39
C HIS A 5 6.87 23.13 34.67
N LEU A 6 5.74 22.48 34.94
CA LEU A 6 5.19 21.33 34.24
C LEU A 6 5.33 21.51 32.72
N PHE A 7 6.21 20.71 32.11
CA PHE A 7 5.98 20.31 30.73
C PHE A 7 4.77 19.39 30.74
N GLY A 8 3.64 19.90 30.27
CA GLY A 8 2.46 19.10 29.99
C GLY A 8 2.84 18.02 28.98
N LEU A 9 2.92 16.78 29.45
CA LEU A 9 2.86 15.59 28.64
C LEU A 9 1.50 15.63 27.90
N LEU A 10 1.49 16.18 26.68
CA LEU A 10 0.46 15.81 25.72
C LEU A 10 0.65 14.31 25.48
N PRO A 11 -0.37 13.47 25.72
CA PRO A 11 -0.29 12.13 25.21
C PRO A 11 -0.29 12.26 23.68
N LEU A 12 0.80 11.81 23.05
CA LEU A 12 0.77 11.33 21.68
C LEU A 12 -0.24 10.19 21.66
N LEU A 13 -1.52 10.52 21.54
CA LEU A 13 -2.56 9.55 21.24
C LEU A 13 -2.18 9.01 19.86
N PRO A 14 -1.88 7.71 19.71
CA PRO A 14 -1.90 7.13 18.39
C PRO A 14 -3.30 7.40 17.86
N LEU A 15 -3.40 8.08 16.72
CA LEU A 15 -4.65 8.20 15.99
C LEU A 15 -5.08 6.78 15.68
N PHE A 16 -5.98 6.26 16.51
CA PHE A 16 -6.56 4.94 16.33
C PHE A 16 -7.40 5.00 15.06
N CYS A 17 -6.85 4.44 13.99
CA CYS A 17 -7.51 4.28 12.71
C CYS A 17 -8.60 3.20 12.88
N GLY A 18 -9.84 3.63 13.09
CA GLY A 18 -10.97 2.78 13.44
C GLY A 18 -11.88 2.49 12.24
N ALA A 19 -12.23 1.20 12.08
CA ALA A 19 -13.31 0.60 11.29
C ALA A 19 -13.66 1.17 9.90
N ASN A 20 -13.43 0.34 8.87
CA ASN A 20 -13.71 0.58 7.46
C ASN A 20 -15.13 1.11 7.19
N LYS A 21 -15.25 2.34 6.67
CA LYS A 21 -16.49 2.93 6.12
C LYS A 21 -16.13 3.81 4.93
N CYS A 22 -16.61 3.48 3.73
CA CYS A 22 -16.51 4.39 2.60
C CYS A 22 -17.74 5.31 2.55
N SER A 23 -17.49 6.62 2.46
CA SER A 23 -18.51 7.61 2.15
C SER A 23 -18.31 8.08 0.72
N GLU A 24 -19.39 8.01 -0.06
CA GLU A 24 -19.41 8.40 -1.46
C GLU A 24 -19.62 9.92 -1.53
N SER A 25 -18.62 10.66 -1.99
CA SER A 25 -18.66 12.13 -2.09
C SER A 25 -18.20 12.58 -3.48
N SER A 26 -19.04 12.42 -4.51
CA SER A 26 -18.70 12.77 -5.90
C SER A 26 -17.96 14.13 -6.02
N PRO A 27 -16.81 14.20 -6.73
CA PRO A 27 -16.17 13.17 -7.56
C PRO A 27 -15.16 12.26 -6.80
N TYR A 28 -15.15 12.29 -5.47
CA TYR A 28 -14.15 11.64 -4.63
C TYR A 28 -14.74 10.55 -3.73
N PHE A 29 -14.05 9.43 -3.59
CA PHE A 29 -14.34 8.45 -2.55
C PHE A 29 -13.59 8.85 -1.28
N THR A 30 -14.29 9.07 -0.17
CA THR A 30 -13.63 9.25 1.13
C THR A 30 -13.81 7.96 1.91
N CYS A 31 -12.82 7.07 1.81
CA CYS A 31 -12.80 5.83 2.57
C CYS A 31 -12.09 6.06 3.90
N HIS A 32 -12.78 5.72 4.98
CA HIS A 32 -12.14 5.33 6.22
C HIS A 32 -11.73 3.87 6.03
N GLY A 33 -10.45 3.54 6.22
CA GLY A 33 -9.99 2.15 6.14
C GLY A 33 -8.58 2.01 5.56
N ALA A 34 -8.17 0.76 5.37
CA ALA A 34 -6.87 0.45 4.81
C ALA A 34 -6.95 -0.53 3.64
N SER A 35 -6.05 -0.39 2.67
CA SER A 35 -5.87 -1.33 1.55
C SER A 35 -4.44 -1.84 1.45
N VAL A 36 -4.29 -3.03 0.89
CA VAL A 36 -3.00 -3.57 0.45
C VAL A 36 -2.93 -3.51 -1.08
N ILE A 37 -1.97 -2.77 -1.61
CA ILE A 37 -1.69 -2.68 -3.05
C ILE A 37 -0.54 -3.63 -3.38
N VAL A 38 -0.82 -4.63 -4.19
CA VAL A 38 0.18 -5.57 -4.71
C VAL A 38 0.55 -5.16 -6.11
N ILE A 39 1.83 -4.92 -6.34
CA ILE A 39 2.42 -4.53 -7.62
C ILE A 39 3.06 -5.76 -8.24
N ASP A 40 2.70 -6.07 -9.49
CA ASP A 40 3.32 -7.17 -10.21
C ASP A 40 4.75 -6.82 -10.59
N GLY A 41 5.71 -7.45 -9.91
CA GLY A 41 7.13 -7.41 -10.27
C GLY A 41 7.61 -8.74 -10.86
N THR A 42 6.72 -9.65 -11.24
CA THR A 42 7.10 -10.98 -11.74
C THR A 42 7.60 -10.95 -13.19
N HIS A 43 8.11 -12.09 -13.65
CA HIS A 43 8.47 -12.30 -15.06
C HIS A 43 7.34 -11.98 -16.07
N HIS A 44 6.08 -11.91 -15.63
CA HIS A 44 4.95 -11.54 -16.50
C HIS A 44 5.06 -10.11 -17.04
N MET A 45 5.76 -9.24 -16.32
CA MET A 45 6.08 -7.86 -16.73
C MET A 45 7.16 -7.80 -17.80
N ARG A 46 7.80 -8.91 -18.19
CA ARG A 46 8.76 -9.03 -19.31
C ARG A 46 10.06 -8.19 -19.21
N SER A 47 10.05 -7.04 -18.55
CA SER A 47 11.15 -6.09 -18.45
C SER A 47 10.97 -5.15 -17.25
N HIS A 48 12.07 -4.57 -16.78
CA HIS A 48 12.05 -3.54 -15.73
C HIS A 48 11.38 -2.24 -16.18
N ASP A 49 11.32 -1.96 -17.49
CA ASP A 49 10.61 -0.78 -18.02
C ASP A 49 9.09 -0.92 -17.87
N GLU A 50 8.53 -2.12 -18.06
CA GLU A 50 7.11 -2.35 -17.78
C GLU A 50 6.83 -2.26 -16.27
N ILE A 51 7.72 -2.78 -15.41
CA ILE A 51 7.61 -2.58 -13.95
C ILE A 51 7.61 -1.09 -13.61
N LYS A 52 8.56 -0.31 -14.16
CA LYS A 52 8.65 1.14 -13.92
C LYS A 52 7.35 1.86 -14.26
N LYS A 53 6.73 1.53 -15.39
CA LYS A 53 5.44 2.11 -15.80
C LYS A 53 4.33 1.84 -14.79
N GLU A 54 4.28 0.66 -14.18
CA GLU A 54 3.29 0.36 -13.14
C GLU A 54 3.51 1.21 -11.88
N PHE A 55 4.75 1.33 -11.43
CA PHE A 55 5.08 2.18 -10.28
C PHE A 55 4.72 3.64 -10.56
N GLU A 56 5.12 4.18 -11.72
CA GLU A 56 4.76 5.54 -12.15
C GLU A 56 3.24 5.73 -12.26
N TYR A 57 2.50 4.72 -12.74
CA TYR A 57 1.05 4.77 -12.82
C TYR A 57 0.42 4.85 -11.42
N ILE A 58 0.84 3.96 -10.50
CA ILE A 58 0.33 3.90 -9.14
C ILE A 58 0.62 5.21 -8.40
N GLU A 59 1.85 5.71 -8.47
CA GLU A 59 2.23 6.96 -7.82
C GLU A 59 1.41 8.15 -8.35
N ASN A 60 1.37 8.33 -9.67
CA ASN A 60 0.77 9.53 -10.25
C ASN A 60 -0.77 9.50 -10.26
N HIS A 61 -1.38 8.31 -10.39
CA HIS A 61 -2.82 8.17 -10.61
C HIS A 61 -3.56 7.51 -9.45
N ILE A 62 -2.94 6.58 -8.72
CA ILE A 62 -3.62 5.86 -7.64
C ILE A 62 -3.41 6.60 -6.32
N VAL A 63 -2.16 6.80 -5.89
CA VAL A 63 -1.81 7.44 -4.60
C VAL A 63 -2.43 8.82 -4.48
N SER A 64 -2.45 9.60 -5.56
CA SER A 64 -3.09 10.93 -5.61
C SER A 64 -4.61 10.91 -5.34
N HIS A 65 -5.28 9.77 -5.50
CA HIS A 65 -6.73 9.61 -5.36
C HIS A 65 -7.16 8.72 -4.19
N LEU A 66 -6.22 8.10 -3.45
CA LEU A 66 -6.54 7.21 -2.32
C LEU A 66 -7.14 7.94 -1.11
N GLY A 67 -7.15 9.28 -1.09
CA GLY A 67 -7.63 10.04 0.06
C GLY A 67 -6.70 9.95 1.28
N LEU A 68 -5.40 9.74 1.03
CA LEU A 68 -4.35 9.87 2.04
C LEU A 68 -4.36 11.31 2.63
N ASP A 69 -3.69 11.47 3.78
CA ASP A 69 -3.71 12.66 4.64
C ASP A 69 -5.07 12.90 5.34
N LYS A 70 -5.93 11.86 5.37
CA LYS A 70 -7.20 11.80 6.10
C LYS A 70 -7.26 10.53 6.96
N GLU A 71 -8.31 9.72 6.83
CA GLU A 71 -8.56 8.49 7.62
C GLU A 71 -8.34 7.21 6.79
N TYR A 72 -7.55 7.32 5.72
CA TYR A 72 -7.22 6.20 4.85
C TYR A 72 -5.74 5.83 4.94
N GLU A 73 -5.48 4.53 4.97
CA GLU A 73 -4.15 3.95 5.03
C GLU A 73 -3.90 3.01 3.85
N VAL A 74 -2.65 2.90 3.42
CA VAL A 74 -2.28 1.97 2.36
C VAL A 74 -0.97 1.28 2.71
N ALA A 75 -0.90 -0.01 2.43
CA ALA A 75 0.35 -0.74 2.40
C ALA A 75 0.65 -1.18 0.97
N PHE A 76 1.94 -1.28 0.62
CA PHE A 76 2.39 -1.70 -0.69
C PHE A 76 3.18 -3.00 -0.58
N MET A 77 3.08 -3.83 -1.60
CA MET A 77 3.79 -5.11 -1.72
C MET A 77 4.17 -5.30 -3.18
N VAL A 78 5.36 -5.87 -3.47
CA VAL A 78 5.78 -6.16 -4.85
C VAL A 78 6.05 -7.64 -5.04
N SER A 79 5.30 -8.30 -5.93
CA SER A 79 5.54 -9.73 -6.21
C SER A 79 6.80 -9.93 -7.06
N GLY A 80 7.29 -11.16 -7.12
CA GLY A 80 8.37 -11.54 -8.04
C GLY A 80 9.75 -11.06 -7.63
N VAL A 81 9.99 -10.82 -6.34
CA VAL A 81 11.32 -10.51 -5.76
C VAL A 81 11.83 -11.63 -4.86
N CYS A 82 13.14 -11.92 -4.93
CA CYS A 82 13.79 -12.96 -4.13
C CYS A 82 14.03 -12.59 -2.66
N ASP A 83 14.33 -11.32 -2.39
CA ASP A 83 14.66 -10.81 -1.05
C ASP A 83 13.37 -10.33 -0.36
N LYS A 84 12.83 -11.18 0.51
CA LYS A 84 11.52 -11.00 1.15
C LYS A 84 11.62 -10.42 2.57
N ASP A 85 12.83 -10.30 3.11
CA ASP A 85 13.08 -9.84 4.48
C ASP A 85 13.09 -8.30 4.59
N LYS A 86 12.93 -7.58 3.48
CA LYS A 86 12.88 -6.09 3.43
C LYS A 86 11.49 -5.48 3.40
N TRP A 87 10.48 -6.28 3.67
CA TRP A 87 9.09 -5.88 3.55
C TRP A 87 8.60 -5.40 4.91
N GLU A 88 9.17 -4.29 5.38
CA GLU A 88 8.74 -3.73 6.65
C GLU A 88 7.30 -3.22 6.52
N HIS A 89 6.44 -3.83 7.32
CA HIS A 89 5.01 -3.61 7.39
C HIS A 89 4.72 -2.17 7.79
N LYS A 90 4.46 -1.33 6.80
CA LYS A 90 4.04 0.04 7.08
C LYS A 90 2.81 0.38 6.26
N TYR A 91 1.67 0.35 6.93
CA TYR A 91 0.56 1.17 6.51
C TYR A 91 1.00 2.62 6.60
N VAL A 92 0.90 3.33 5.48
CA VAL A 92 1.21 4.75 5.38
C VAL A 92 -0.07 5.52 5.15
N CYS A 93 -0.16 6.69 5.77
CA CYS A 93 -1.37 7.51 5.77
C CYS A 93 -1.16 8.87 5.11
N SER A 94 0.04 9.16 4.60
CA SER A 94 0.33 10.42 3.91
C SER A 94 0.83 10.19 2.49
N HIS A 95 0.55 11.14 1.59
CA HIS A 95 1.02 11.06 0.20
C HIS A 95 2.54 10.96 0.13
N LYS A 96 3.26 11.73 0.96
CA LYS A 96 4.72 11.72 1.02
C LYS A 96 5.28 10.36 1.41
N GLU A 97 4.70 9.71 2.41
CA GLU A 97 5.14 8.39 2.84
C GLU A 97 4.82 7.34 1.77
N ALA A 98 3.64 7.39 1.15
CA ALA A 98 3.28 6.48 0.06
C ALA A 98 4.26 6.56 -1.13
N CYS A 99 4.63 7.76 -1.57
CA CYS A 99 5.66 7.92 -2.60
C CYS A 99 7.02 7.35 -2.16
N SER A 100 7.43 7.59 -0.92
CA SER A 100 8.70 7.07 -0.38
C SER A 100 8.74 5.53 -0.29
N GLU A 101 7.61 4.89 0.06
CA GLU A 101 7.49 3.44 0.07
C GLU A 101 7.53 2.87 -1.36
N LEU A 102 6.83 3.50 -2.31
CA LEU A 102 6.85 3.10 -3.72
C LEU A 102 8.24 3.21 -4.33
N GLU A 103 9.00 4.27 -4.04
CA GLU A 103 10.38 4.42 -4.49
C GLU A 103 11.27 3.29 -3.96
N SER A 104 11.13 2.96 -2.67
CA SER A 104 11.89 1.88 -2.03
C SER A 104 11.57 0.50 -2.62
N LEU A 105 10.30 0.24 -2.89
CA LEU A 105 9.84 -1.01 -3.52
C LEU A 105 10.23 -1.09 -4.99
N TYR A 106 10.23 0.03 -5.72
CA TYR A 106 10.73 0.07 -7.09
C TYR A 106 12.22 -0.31 -7.13
N ASP A 107 13.00 0.25 -6.21
CA ASP A 107 14.42 -0.06 -6.07
C ASP A 107 14.68 -1.55 -5.81
N LEU A 108 13.82 -2.19 -5.01
CA LEU A 108 13.84 -3.63 -4.76
C LEU A 108 13.47 -4.43 -6.02
N ALA A 109 12.37 -4.05 -6.69
CA ALA A 109 11.88 -4.70 -7.90
C ALA A 109 12.85 -4.56 -9.08
N TYR A 110 13.55 -3.43 -9.18
CA TYR A 110 14.54 -3.19 -10.22
C TYR A 110 15.79 -4.07 -10.03
N LYS A 111 16.18 -4.33 -8.77
CA LYS A 111 17.38 -5.14 -8.45
C LYS A 111 17.10 -6.64 -8.46
N HIS A 112 15.89 -7.05 -8.05
CA HIS A 112 15.59 -8.45 -7.73
C HIS A 112 14.29 -8.96 -8.34
N GLY A 113 13.62 -8.17 -9.17
CA GLY A 113 12.35 -8.52 -9.80
C GLY A 113 12.47 -9.52 -10.94
N LEU A 114 11.36 -9.68 -11.66
CA LEU A 114 11.17 -10.59 -12.78
C LEU A 114 11.24 -12.08 -12.41
N GLU A 115 11.11 -12.42 -11.13
CA GLU A 115 11.05 -13.81 -10.70
C GLU A 115 9.66 -14.42 -10.86
N LYS A 116 9.61 -15.75 -10.80
CA LYS A 116 8.35 -16.49 -10.82
C LYS A 116 7.75 -16.50 -9.41
N GLU A 117 6.52 -16.04 -9.31
CA GLU A 117 5.74 -16.13 -8.09
C GLU A 117 4.29 -16.54 -8.39
N THR A 118 3.69 -17.32 -7.50
CA THR A 118 2.31 -17.81 -7.69
C THR A 118 1.34 -16.97 -6.87
N LEU A 119 0.12 -16.81 -7.40
CA LEU A 119 -0.96 -16.12 -6.68
C LEU A 119 -1.19 -16.74 -5.29
N LYS A 120 -1.08 -18.07 -5.14
CA LYS A 120 -1.19 -18.73 -3.83
C LYS A 120 -0.15 -18.21 -2.83
N LYS A 121 1.11 -18.03 -3.25
CA LYS A 121 2.17 -17.49 -2.39
C LYS A 121 1.89 -16.04 -2.01
N ILE A 122 1.46 -15.23 -2.99
CA ILE A 122 1.08 -13.81 -2.76
C ILE A 122 -0.04 -13.73 -1.72
N MET A 123 -1.12 -14.50 -1.90
CA MET A 123 -2.25 -14.52 -0.98
C MET A 123 -1.87 -15.01 0.42
N GLN A 124 -0.99 -16.01 0.50
CA GLN A 124 -0.46 -16.49 1.78
C GLN A 124 0.33 -15.39 2.50
N GLN A 125 1.23 -14.70 1.80
CA GLN A 125 1.98 -13.57 2.37
C GLN A 125 1.03 -12.47 2.85
N ILE A 126 -0.02 -12.17 2.09
CA ILE A 126 -1.00 -11.17 2.52
C ILE A 126 -1.67 -11.59 3.81
N SER A 127 -2.10 -12.85 3.91
CA SER A 127 -2.77 -13.36 5.11
C SER A 127 -1.87 -13.44 6.35
N GLU A 128 -0.56 -13.60 6.15
CA GLU A 128 0.43 -13.66 7.22
C GLU A 128 0.81 -12.27 7.76
N HIS A 129 0.75 -11.23 6.91
CA HIS A 129 1.34 -9.92 7.22
C HIS A 129 0.35 -8.76 7.23
N TYR A 130 -0.87 -8.93 6.71
CA TYR A 130 -1.91 -7.92 6.69
C TYR A 130 -3.21 -8.45 7.30
N ASP A 131 -4.01 -7.56 7.89
CA ASP A 131 -5.32 -7.95 8.38
C ASP A 131 -6.24 -8.34 7.21
N HIS A 132 -6.70 -9.60 7.23
CA HIS A 132 -7.64 -10.23 6.29
C HIS A 132 -8.90 -9.43 5.95
N LYS A 133 -9.26 -8.41 6.75
CA LYS A 133 -10.41 -7.54 6.50
C LYS A 133 -10.10 -6.39 5.54
N HIS A 134 -8.84 -6.15 5.21
CA HIS A 134 -8.46 -5.08 4.31
C HIS A 134 -8.60 -5.51 2.85
N PRO A 135 -9.23 -4.67 1.99
CA PRO A 135 -9.23 -4.90 0.56
C PRO A 135 -7.81 -5.03 0.00
N VAL A 136 -7.66 -5.98 -0.93
CA VAL A 136 -6.44 -6.21 -1.69
C VAL A 136 -6.67 -5.76 -3.11
N ILE A 137 -5.77 -4.91 -3.61
CA ILE A 137 -5.79 -4.43 -5.00
C ILE A 137 -4.54 -4.97 -5.69
N LEU A 138 -4.74 -5.74 -6.76
CA LEU A 138 -3.66 -6.31 -7.56
C LEU A 138 -3.45 -5.47 -8.83
N PHE A 139 -2.26 -4.93 -9.01
CA PHE A 139 -1.84 -4.22 -10.22
C PHE A 139 -0.87 -5.09 -11.00
N SER A 140 -1.28 -5.49 -12.20
CA SER A 140 -0.44 -6.19 -13.17
C SER A 140 -0.81 -5.66 -14.54
N LYS A 141 0.16 -5.05 -15.22
CA LYS A 141 -0.02 -4.40 -16.53
C LYS A 141 -1.24 -3.48 -16.54
N SER A 142 -1.03 -2.20 -16.27
CA SER A 142 -2.01 -1.10 -16.24
C SER A 142 -3.01 -1.04 -17.41
N GLU A 143 -2.80 -1.79 -18.50
CA GLU A 143 -3.82 -2.10 -19.51
C GLU A 143 -4.96 -3.04 -19.03
N TYR A 144 -4.82 -3.66 -17.85
CA TYR A 144 -5.69 -4.71 -17.29
C TYR A 144 -5.96 -4.50 -15.78
N VAL A 145 -6.49 -3.34 -15.39
CA VAL A 145 -6.96 -3.15 -14.01
C VAL A 145 -8.21 -4.02 -13.76
N SER A 146 -8.03 -5.23 -13.23
CA SER A 146 -9.11 -6.06 -12.69
C SER A 146 -9.35 -5.73 -11.22
N LEU A 147 -10.33 -4.85 -10.96
CA LEU A 147 -10.89 -4.64 -9.63
C LEU A 147 -11.63 -5.91 -9.17
N SER A 148 -10.95 -6.77 -8.41
CA SER A 148 -11.62 -7.83 -7.66
C SER A 148 -12.12 -7.26 -6.34
N MET A 149 -13.27 -6.58 -6.36
CA MET A 149 -14.03 -6.35 -5.14
C MET A 149 -14.57 -7.69 -4.67
N ASN A 150 -14.12 -8.16 -3.51
CA ASN A 150 -14.78 -9.26 -2.82
C ASN A 150 -16.25 -8.88 -2.61
N PRO A 151 -17.23 -9.60 -3.19
CA PRO A 151 -18.62 -9.42 -2.82
C PRO A 151 -18.80 -10.14 -1.49
N ALA A 152 -18.64 -9.40 -0.40
CA ALA A 152 -19.03 -9.90 0.91
C ALA A 152 -20.56 -9.77 1.05
N VAL A 153 -21.23 -10.92 0.90
CA VAL A 153 -22.57 -11.33 1.41
C VAL A 153 -23.79 -10.59 0.85
#